data_AF-A0A1Q9PBH1-F1
#
_entry.id   AF-A0A1Q9PBH1-F1
#
_cell.length_a   1.000
_cell.length_b   1.000
_cell.length_c   1.000
_cell.angle_alpha   90.00
_cell.angle_beta   90.00
_cell.angle_gamma   90.00
#
_symmetry.space_group_name_H-M   'P 1'
#
loop_
_entity.id
_entity.type
_entity.pdbx_description
1 polymer ?
#
loop_
_entity_poly.entity_id
_entity_poly.type
_entity_poly.pdbx_seq_one_letter_code
_entity_poly.pdbx_strand_id
1 'polypeptide(L)'
;MGNARSIASITGTAIGGGSKLLFKVWRSLRKGRSEVKKGAKVFYKTLRENGIPQEEATQIAIAFAKPAWEILSIRGIMRLIRDLDEDGEIPMMPFGI
;
A
#
# COMPACT_ATOMS: atom_id res chain seq x y z
N MET A 1 13.98 -29.44 -33.55
CA MET A 1 12.91 -29.42 -32.51
C MET A 1 13.47 -28.74 -31.27
N GLY A 2 13.07 -27.51 -30.93
CA GLY A 2 13.66 -26.81 -29.76
C GLY A 2 13.10 -25.43 -29.38
N ASN A 3 12.35 -24.74 -30.24
CA ASN A 3 11.96 -23.34 -29.97
C ASN A 3 10.65 -23.19 -29.18
N ALA A 4 9.62 -23.98 -29.45
CA ALA A 4 8.30 -23.79 -28.84
C ALA A 4 8.27 -24.12 -27.33
N ARG A 5 8.97 -25.18 -26.88
CA ARG A 5 9.03 -25.56 -25.46
C ARG A 5 9.82 -24.58 -24.61
N SER A 6 10.89 -23.99 -25.15
CA SER A 6 11.69 -22.97 -24.45
C SER A 6 10.97 -21.62 -24.36
N ILE A 7 10.23 -21.23 -25.40
CA ILE A 7 9.40 -20.02 -25.35
C ILE A 7 8.24 -20.20 -24.37
N ALA A 8 7.61 -21.38 -24.35
CA ALA A 8 6.55 -21.70 -23.38
C ALA A 8 7.05 -21.77 -21.94
N SER A 9 8.26 -22.30 -21.69
CA SER A 9 8.84 -22.34 -20.35
C SER A 9 9.25 -20.95 -19.86
N ILE A 10 9.87 -20.13 -20.70
CA ILE A 10 10.22 -18.74 -20.35
C ILE A 10 8.96 -17.92 -20.06
N THR A 11 7.94 -18.05 -20.91
CA THR A 11 6.65 -17.35 -20.72
C THR A 11 5.93 -17.85 -19.47
N GLY A 12 5.93 -19.17 -19.22
CA GLY A 12 5.35 -19.77 -18.02
C GLY A 12 6.06 -19.36 -16.73
N THR A 13 7.40 -19.28 -16.73
CA THR A 13 8.19 -18.82 -15.58
C THR A 13 8.05 -17.31 -15.37
N ALA A 14 7.97 -16.50 -16.43
CA ALA A 14 7.71 -15.06 -16.33
C ALA A 14 6.32 -14.76 -15.75
N ILE A 15 5.29 -15.51 -16.19
CA ILE A 15 3.93 -15.41 -15.66
C ILE A 15 3.86 -15.93 -14.21
N GLY A 16 4.51 -17.06 -13.91
CA GLY A 16 4.54 -17.64 -12.56
C GLY A 16 5.32 -16.77 -11.55
N GLY A 17 6.45 -16.19 -11.97
CA GLY A 17 7.23 -15.26 -11.16
C GLY A 17 6.51 -13.93 -10.95
N GLY A 18 5.97 -13.34 -12.02
CA GLY A 18 5.22 -12.08 -11.97
C GLY A 18 3.95 -12.17 -11.13
N SER A 19 3.17 -13.24 -11.28
CA SER A 19 1.94 -13.46 -10.50
C SER A 19 2.21 -13.61 -9.00
N LYS A 20 3.29 -14.30 -8.60
CA LYS A 20 3.70 -14.40 -7.19
C LYS A 20 4.07 -13.04 -6.59
N LEU A 21 4.74 -12.19 -7.37
CA LEU A 21 5.10 -10.84 -6.95
C LEU A 21 3.85 -9.95 -6.80
N LEU A 22 2.95 -9.97 -7.78
CA LEU A 22 1.65 -9.29 -7.71
C LEU A 22 0.83 -9.75 -6.49
N PHE A 23 0.80 -11.04 -6.20
CA PHE A 23 0.11 -11.58 -5.03
C PHE A 23 0.72 -11.07 -3.71
N LYS A 24 2.05 -11.02 -3.61
CA LYS A 24 2.74 -10.45 -2.44
C LYS A 24 2.40 -8.96 -2.27
N VAL A 25 2.46 -8.18 -3.36
CA VAL A 25 2.10 -6.76 -3.35
C VAL A 25 0.66 -6.58 -2.90
N TRP A 26 -0.29 -7.30 -3.50
CA TRP A 26 -1.70 -7.28 -3.11
C TRP A 26 -1.91 -7.62 -1.63
N ARG A 27 -1.22 -8.66 -1.12
CA ARG A 27 -1.27 -9.05 0.29
C ARG A 27 -0.72 -7.95 1.20
N SER A 28 0.38 -7.31 0.82
CA SER A 28 0.98 -6.19 1.56
C SER A 28 0.05 -4.99 1.60
N LEU A 29 -0.59 -4.65 0.49
CA LEU A 29 -1.60 -3.56 0.45
C LEU A 29 -2.80 -3.86 1.33
N ARG A 30 -3.29 -5.10 1.29
CA ARG A 30 -4.40 -5.52 2.14
C ARG A 30 -4.04 -5.39 3.62
N LYS A 31 -2.81 -5.79 4.00
CA LYS A 31 -2.31 -5.61 5.37
C LYS A 31 -2.19 -4.12 5.74
N GLY A 32 -1.57 -3.31 4.88
CA GLY A 32 -1.44 -1.86 5.11
C GLY A 32 -2.79 -1.18 5.34
N ARG A 33 -3.80 -1.48 4.51
CA ARG A 33 -5.16 -0.96 4.68
C ARG A 33 -5.79 -1.37 6.02
N SER A 34 -5.52 -2.59 6.46
CA SER A 34 -5.98 -3.07 7.76
C SER A 34 -5.33 -2.32 8.92
N GLU A 35 -4.03 -2.00 8.81
CA GLU A 35 -3.33 -1.22 9.84
C GLU A 35 -3.80 0.23 9.89
N VAL A 36 -4.03 0.88 8.73
CA VAL A 36 -4.63 2.22 8.70
C VAL A 36 -6.00 2.23 9.37
N LYS A 37 -6.83 1.21 9.12
CA LYS A 37 -8.15 1.09 9.77
C LYS A 37 -8.02 0.93 11.29
N LYS A 38 -7.06 0.14 11.78
CA LYS A 38 -6.80 0.00 13.21
C LYS A 38 -6.31 1.31 13.83
N GLY A 39 -5.35 1.98 13.18
CA GLY A 39 -4.82 3.27 13.61
C GLY A 39 -5.92 4.34 13.71
N ALA A 40 -6.77 4.46 12.69
CA ALA A 40 -7.92 5.37 12.69
C ALA A 40 -8.90 5.07 13.84
N LYS A 41 -9.14 3.78 14.15
CA LYS A 41 -10.01 3.37 15.26
C LYS A 41 -9.40 3.74 16.62
N VAL A 42 -8.11 3.52 16.81
CA VAL A 42 -7.40 3.90 18.04
C VAL A 42 -7.43 5.41 18.20
N PHE A 43 -7.11 6.15 17.13
CA PHE A 43 -7.13 7.60 17.12
C PHE A 43 -8.52 8.17 17.46
N TYR A 44 -9.59 7.66 16.83
CA TYR A 44 -10.96 7.98 17.20
C TYR A 44 -11.25 7.75 18.69
N LYS A 45 -10.82 6.59 19.22
CA LYS A 45 -11.02 6.26 20.64
C LYS A 45 -10.32 7.27 21.54
N THR A 46 -9.08 7.63 21.22
CA THR A 46 -8.32 8.64 21.95
C THR A 46 -9.01 10.01 21.90
N LEU A 47 -9.53 10.44 20.75
CA LEU A 47 -10.27 11.70 20.64
C LEU A 47 -11.53 11.70 21.54
N ARG A 48 -12.26 10.59 21.57
CA ARG A 48 -13.44 10.41 22.45
C ARG A 48 -13.06 10.43 23.93
N GLU A 49 -11.97 9.78 24.31
CA GLU A 49 -11.44 9.76 25.68
C GLU A 49 -11.03 11.16 26.16
N ASN A 50 -10.61 12.03 25.24
CA ASN A 50 -10.26 13.43 25.53
C ASN A 50 -11.47 14.39 25.43
N GLY A 51 -12.69 13.87 25.33
CA GLY A 51 -13.92 14.67 25.40
C GLY A 51 -14.41 15.24 24.08
N ILE A 52 -13.82 14.85 22.94
CA ILE A 52 -14.29 15.33 21.63
C ILE A 52 -15.64 14.68 21.29
N PRO A 53 -16.63 15.48 20.82
CA PRO A 53 -17.92 14.97 20.35
C PRO A 53 -17.77 13.89 19.27
N GLN A 54 -18.73 12.95 19.21
CA GLN A 54 -18.64 11.79 18.32
C GLN A 54 -18.52 12.17 16.84
N GLU A 55 -19.28 13.18 16.41
CA GLU A 55 -19.32 13.63 15.03
C GLU A 55 -17.97 14.22 14.61
N GLU A 56 -17.41 15.11 15.42
CA GLU A 56 -16.09 15.71 15.21
C GLU A 56 -14.97 14.67 15.23
N ALA A 57 -14.95 13.79 16.24
CA ALA A 57 -13.95 12.73 16.35
C ALA A 57 -13.97 11.81 15.12
N THR A 58 -15.16 11.54 14.57
CA THR A 58 -15.30 10.74 13.34
C THR A 58 -14.71 11.46 12.14
N GLN A 59 -15.04 12.74 11.94
CA GLN A 59 -14.51 13.52 10.82
C GLN A 59 -12.98 13.66 10.90
N ILE A 60 -12.45 13.93 12.09
CA ILE A 60 -11.01 14.06 12.33
C ILE A 60 -10.31 12.72 12.07
N ALA A 61 -10.87 11.59 12.54
CA ALA A 61 -10.28 10.28 12.29
C ALA A 61 -10.32 9.88 10.80
N ILE A 62 -11.38 10.26 10.07
CA ILE A 62 -11.47 10.05 8.62
C ILE A 62 -10.43 10.91 7.90
N ALA A 63 -10.32 12.19 8.25
CA ALA A 63 -9.35 13.11 7.66
C ALA A 63 -7.90 12.63 7.88
N PHE A 64 -7.61 12.10 9.07
CA PHE A 64 -6.33 11.47 9.40
C PHE A 64 -6.03 10.24 8.54
N ALA A 65 -7.03 9.37 8.32
CA ALA A 65 -6.85 8.11 7.59
C ALA A 65 -6.82 8.28 6.06
N LYS A 66 -7.48 9.33 5.54
CA LYS A 66 -7.64 9.61 4.11
C LYS A 66 -6.33 9.60 3.31
N PRO A 67 -5.26 10.35 3.68
CA PRO A 67 -4.02 10.34 2.91
C PRO A 67 -3.38 8.94 2.83
N ALA A 68 -3.41 8.19 3.93
CA ALA A 68 -2.87 6.83 3.95
C ALA A 68 -3.66 5.87 3.05
N TRP A 69 -4.99 6.01 2.98
CA TRP A 69 -5.81 5.23 2.05
C TRP A 69 -5.56 5.60 0.58
N GLU A 70 -5.36 6.88 0.28
CA GLU A 70 -5.05 7.36 -1.07
C GLU A 70 -3.72 6.79 -1.57
N ILE A 71 -2.68 6.79 -0.71
CA ILE A 71 -1.38 6.18 -1.02
C ILE A 71 -1.52 4.67 -1.25
N LEU A 72 -2.24 3.97 -0.38
CA LEU A 72 -2.46 2.51 -0.49
C LEU A 72 -3.48 2.11 -1.58
N SER A 73 -3.93 3.05 -2.40
CA SER A 73 -4.68 2.76 -3.61
C SER A 73 -3.74 2.32 -4.74
N ILE A 74 -4.25 1.52 -5.69
CA ILE A 74 -3.44 1.09 -6.85
C ILE A 74 -2.87 2.31 -7.58
N ARG A 75 -3.68 3.37 -7.74
CA ARG A 75 -3.27 4.62 -8.37
C ARG A 75 -2.23 5.38 -7.54
N GLY A 76 -2.38 5.42 -6.22
CA GLY A 76 -1.44 6.05 -5.30
C GLY A 76 -0.07 5.38 -5.34
N ILE A 77 -0.04 4.05 -5.36
CA ILE A 77 1.21 3.29 -5.49
C ILE A 77 1.85 3.52 -6.85
N MET A 78 1.08 3.52 -7.94
CA MET A 78 1.63 3.78 -9.28
C MET A 78 2.17 5.20 -9.41
N ARG A 79 1.55 6.18 -8.75
CA ARG A 79 2.08 7.54 -8.66
C ARG A 79 3.39 7.54 -7.88
N LEU A 80 3.40 6.93 -6.69
CA LEU A 80 4.61 6.84 -5.86
C LEU A 80 5.75 6.15 -6.62
N ILE A 81 5.50 5.04 -7.31
CA ILE A 81 6.50 4.37 -8.15
C ILE A 81 7.03 5.27 -9.27
N ARG A 82 6.19 6.11 -9.89
CA ARG A 82 6.66 7.06 -10.92
C ARG A 82 7.50 8.18 -10.30
N ASP A 83 7.05 8.75 -9.20
CA ASP A 83 7.78 9.79 -8.48
C ASP A 83 9.18 9.24 -8.07
N LEU A 84 9.25 7.98 -7.64
CA LEU A 84 10.50 7.26 -7.33
C LEU A 84 11.41 7.01 -8.55
N ASP A 85 10.85 6.82 -9.74
CA ASP A 85 11.58 6.49 -10.97
C ASP A 85 12.08 7.77 -11.68
N GLU A 86 11.32 8.86 -11.57
CA GLU A 86 11.66 10.18 -12.12
C GLU A 86 12.79 10.87 -11.32
N ASP A 87 12.86 10.68 -10.00
CA ASP A 87 13.85 11.34 -9.15
C ASP A 87 15.22 10.62 -9.08
N GLY A 88 15.34 9.36 -9.55
CA GLY A 88 16.60 8.58 -9.52
C GLY A 88 17.18 8.32 -8.11
N GLU A 89 16.63 8.94 -7.08
CA GLU A 89 16.98 8.77 -5.68
C GLU A 89 15.88 7.94 -5.01
N ILE A 90 16.24 6.74 -4.56
CA ILE A 90 15.41 5.98 -3.63
C ILE A 90 15.22 6.90 -2.41
N PRO A 91 14.00 7.37 -2.08
CA PRO A 91 13.77 8.16 -0.91
C PRO A 91 14.12 7.25 0.25
N MET A 92 15.18 7.65 0.95
CA MET A 92 15.52 7.16 2.27
C MET A 92 14.24 7.26 3.10
N MET A 93 13.56 6.12 3.29
CA MET A 93 12.54 6.04 4.32
C MET A 93 13.20 6.47 5.63
N PRO A 94 12.56 7.28 6.47
CA PRO A 94 13.16 7.86 7.67
C PRO A 94 13.44 6.83 8.79
N PHE A 95 13.50 5.54 8.46
CA PHE A 95 13.83 4.46 9.36
C PHE A 95 15.21 3.91 8.99
N GLY A 96 16.23 4.59 9.48
CA GLY A 96 17.52 3.95 9.72
C GLY A 96 17.34 2.86 10.76
N ILE A 97 17.49 1.61 10.32
CA ILE A 97 17.93 0.49 11.15
C ILE A 97 19.19 -0.03 10.46
#